data_AF-D6MLZ0-F1
#
_entry.id   AF-D6MLZ0-F1
#
_cell.length_a   1.000
_cell.length_b   1.000
_cell.length_c   1.000
_cell.angle_alpha   90.00
_cell.angle_beta   90.00
_cell.angle_gamma   90.00
#
_symmetry.space_group_name_H-M   'P 1'
#
loop_
_entity.id
_entity.type
_entity.pdbx_description
1 polymer ?
#
loop_
_entity_poly.entity_id
_entity_poly.type
_entity_poly.pdbx_seq_one_letter_code
_entity_poly.pdbx_strand_id
1 'polypeptide(L)'
;MKKQLLFITAVCVSFLQAKAQTPFPTMEYVDINKVKAAVLVHGDMWWDPVTQTSRCFFPATSARNIGFAGALWMSGYDASSQLHIASQMYRQNGNDYWPGPIDTTTGVLDLATSTDWAKIWKVKRDTIKKFLFDTAARTVSSTPKSILEWPGKGNTYARGAGGVSLNVIRSMAPFVDLNANGIYEPLLGEYPDVNGDLAL
;
A
#
# COMPACT_ATOMS: atom_id res chain seq x y z
N MET A 1 -40.50 -63.02 5.31
CA MET A 1 -39.23 -62.49 4.75
C MET A 1 -39.13 -61.01 5.10
N LYS A 2 -38.29 -60.64 6.08
CA LYS A 2 -38.12 -59.25 6.54
C LYS A 2 -37.18 -58.51 5.58
N LYS A 3 -37.64 -57.46 4.91
CA LYS A 3 -36.81 -56.57 4.10
C LYS A 3 -36.13 -55.56 5.03
N GLN A 4 -34.80 -55.61 5.15
CA GLN A 4 -34.02 -54.58 5.82
C GLN A 4 -33.72 -53.47 4.82
N LEU A 5 -34.16 -52.24 5.11
CA LEU A 5 -33.76 -51.03 4.39
C LEU A 5 -32.48 -50.49 5.02
N LEU A 6 -31.41 -50.40 4.24
CA LEU A 6 -30.20 -49.65 4.61
C LEU A 6 -30.41 -48.17 4.25
N PHE A 7 -30.29 -47.28 5.23
CA PHE A 7 -30.15 -45.84 5.01
C PHE A 7 -28.66 -45.49 4.95
N ILE A 8 -28.19 -45.01 3.80
CA ILE A 8 -26.85 -44.44 3.64
C ILE A 8 -26.95 -42.95 3.94
N THR A 9 -26.38 -42.52 5.06
CA THR A 9 -26.26 -41.10 5.40
C THR A 9 -25.06 -40.53 4.64
N ALA A 10 -25.32 -39.75 3.60
CA ALA A 10 -24.29 -38.97 2.92
C ALA A 10 -23.90 -37.77 3.80
N VAL A 11 -22.70 -37.81 4.38
CA VAL A 11 -22.12 -36.67 5.09
C VAL A 11 -21.54 -35.72 4.04
N CYS A 12 -22.26 -34.64 3.73
CA CYS A 12 -21.71 -33.51 2.99
C CYS A 12 -20.72 -32.77 3.89
N VAL A 13 -19.42 -32.97 3.67
CA VAL A 13 -18.37 -32.13 4.25
C VAL A 13 -18.34 -30.83 3.43
N SER A 14 -19.04 -29.80 3.92
CA SER A 14 -18.88 -28.44 3.42
C SER A 14 -17.51 -27.92 3.86
N PHE A 15 -16.56 -27.88 2.93
CA PHE A 15 -15.35 -27.08 3.12
C PHE A 15 -15.76 -25.61 3.19
N LEU A 16 -15.76 -25.05 4.40
CA LEU A 16 -15.72 -23.60 4.57
C LEU A 16 -14.40 -23.11 3.99
N GLN A 17 -14.40 -22.74 2.70
CA GLN A 17 -13.35 -21.88 2.18
C GLN A 17 -13.50 -20.54 2.90
N ALA A 18 -12.61 -20.28 3.85
CA ALA A 18 -12.35 -18.92 4.30
C ALA A 18 -12.09 -18.11 3.02
N LYS A 19 -12.93 -17.11 2.75
CA LYS A 19 -12.67 -16.19 1.65
C LYS A 19 -11.36 -15.48 1.99
N ALA A 20 -10.27 -15.89 1.35
CA ALA A 20 -9.07 -15.07 1.31
C ALA A 20 -9.52 -13.67 0.87
N GLN A 21 -9.12 -12.65 1.61
CA GLN A 21 -9.40 -11.26 1.27
C GLN A 21 -9.01 -11.04 -0.20
N THR A 22 -9.88 -10.41 -0.99
CA THR A 22 -9.59 -10.16 -2.40
C THR A 22 -8.36 -9.24 -2.48
N PRO A 23 -7.27 -9.66 -3.14
CA PRO A 23 -6.07 -8.84 -3.24
C PRO A 23 -6.36 -7.53 -3.98
N PHE A 24 -5.70 -6.46 -3.57
CA PHE A 24 -5.78 -5.18 -4.25
C PHE A 24 -4.85 -5.16 -5.48
N PRO A 25 -5.32 -4.69 -6.64
CA PRO A 25 -4.52 -4.62 -7.85
C PRO A 25 -3.61 -3.37 -7.89
N THR A 26 -3.51 -2.62 -6.80
CA THR A 26 -2.78 -1.35 -6.74
C THR A 26 -1.30 -1.58 -7.05
N MET A 27 -0.86 -0.96 -8.13
CA MET A 27 0.50 -0.99 -8.65
C MET A 27 0.89 0.42 -9.07
N GLU A 28 2.04 0.87 -8.60
CA GLU A 28 2.68 2.13 -9.00
C GLU A 28 4.07 1.86 -9.56
N TYR A 29 4.67 2.88 -10.19
CA TYR A 29 5.97 2.74 -10.82
C TYR A 29 6.97 3.77 -10.30
N VAL A 30 8.18 3.30 -9.99
CA VAL A 30 9.37 4.15 -10.02
C VAL A 30 9.74 4.32 -11.49
N ASP A 31 9.40 5.48 -12.06
CA ASP A 31 9.51 5.80 -13.49
C ASP A 31 10.36 7.06 -13.73
N ILE A 32 11.62 6.99 -13.31
CA ILE A 32 12.60 8.07 -13.44
C ILE A 32 13.96 7.51 -13.86
N ASN A 33 14.84 8.36 -14.39
CA ASN A 33 16.21 7.99 -14.78
C ASN A 33 16.28 6.80 -15.76
N LYS A 34 15.36 6.74 -16.72
CA LYS A 34 15.23 5.67 -17.74
C LYS A 34 14.92 4.29 -17.16
N VAL A 35 14.49 4.18 -15.91
CA VAL A 35 13.97 2.95 -15.31
C VAL A 35 12.45 3.04 -15.23
N LYS A 36 11.75 1.92 -15.41
CA LYS A 36 10.33 1.76 -15.07
C LYS A 36 10.17 0.47 -14.27
N ALA A 37 10.03 0.60 -12.95
CA ALA A 37 9.96 -0.53 -12.03
C ALA A 37 8.68 -0.48 -11.19
N ALA A 38 7.85 -1.52 -11.29
CA ALA A 38 6.61 -1.62 -10.52
C ALA A 38 6.87 -1.90 -9.04
N VAL A 39 6.03 -1.31 -8.20
CA VAL A 39 5.83 -1.62 -6.78
C VAL A 39 4.34 -1.85 -6.57
N LEU A 40 4.00 -2.93 -5.89
CA LEU A 40 2.62 -3.32 -5.63
C LEU A 40 2.31 -3.12 -4.15
N VAL A 41 1.05 -2.83 -3.85
CA VAL A 41 0.62 -2.45 -2.50
C VAL A 41 0.75 -3.60 -1.48
N HIS A 42 0.85 -4.83 -1.97
CA HIS A 42 1.11 -6.02 -1.17
C HIS A 42 2.60 -6.30 -0.96
N GLY A 43 3.50 -5.33 -1.18
CA GLY A 43 4.92 -5.47 -0.84
C GLY A 43 5.77 -6.25 -1.84
N ASP A 44 5.19 -6.77 -2.91
CA ASP A 44 5.90 -7.30 -4.07
C ASP A 44 6.21 -6.22 -5.11
N MET A 45 7.21 -6.49 -5.93
CA MET A 45 7.86 -5.54 -6.82
C MET A 45 8.24 -6.22 -8.14
N TRP A 46 8.35 -5.42 -9.20
CA TRP A 46 8.98 -5.78 -10.47
C TRP A 46 8.22 -6.77 -11.35
N TRP A 47 7.03 -7.21 -10.97
CA TRP A 47 6.21 -8.15 -11.74
C TRP A 47 4.73 -7.78 -11.70
N ASP A 48 3.94 -8.50 -12.48
CA ASP A 48 2.48 -8.42 -12.49
C ASP A 48 1.92 -9.80 -12.14
N PRO A 49 1.27 -9.98 -10.98
CA PRO A 49 0.77 -11.28 -10.55
C PRO A 49 -0.41 -11.80 -11.36
N VAL A 50 -1.11 -10.92 -12.08
CA VAL A 50 -2.25 -11.30 -12.93
C VAL A 50 -1.75 -11.82 -14.27
N THR A 51 -0.83 -11.09 -14.91
CA THR A 51 -0.30 -11.49 -16.23
C THR A 51 0.95 -12.38 -16.14
N GLN A 52 1.54 -12.52 -14.96
CA GLN A 52 2.78 -13.25 -14.71
C GLN A 52 3.96 -12.74 -15.56
N THR A 53 4.02 -11.43 -15.76
CA THR A 53 5.04 -10.76 -16.58
C THR A 53 5.93 -9.84 -15.75
N SER A 54 7.16 -9.63 -16.22
CA SER A 54 8.07 -8.63 -15.64
C SER A 54 7.53 -7.21 -15.83
N ARG A 55 7.81 -6.37 -14.85
CA ARG A 55 7.49 -4.94 -14.75
C ARG A 55 8.67 -4.10 -14.25
N CYS A 56 9.91 -4.56 -14.43
CA CYS A 56 11.12 -3.80 -14.15
C CYS A 56 12.00 -3.66 -15.40
N PHE A 57 11.90 -2.51 -16.06
CA PHE A 57 12.47 -2.28 -17.39
C PHE A 57 13.60 -1.24 -17.38
N PHE A 58 14.66 -1.55 -18.13
CA PHE A 58 15.71 -0.60 -18.49
C PHE A 58 16.27 -0.93 -19.88
N PRO A 59 16.30 0.05 -20.82
CA PRO A 59 15.65 1.35 -20.72
C PRO A 59 14.13 1.23 -20.58
N ALA A 60 13.50 2.18 -19.90
CA ALA A 60 12.06 2.21 -19.57
C ALA A 60 11.13 2.08 -20.79
N THR A 61 11.62 2.44 -21.97
CA THR A 61 10.90 2.37 -23.26
C THR A 61 11.04 1.03 -23.97
N SER A 62 11.82 0.09 -23.41
CA SER A 62 12.06 -1.22 -24.00
C SER A 62 11.37 -2.33 -23.21
N ALA A 63 11.28 -3.52 -23.81
CA ALA A 63 10.85 -4.74 -23.13
C ALA A 63 12.00 -5.45 -22.39
N ARG A 64 13.21 -4.89 -22.37
CA ARG A 64 14.35 -5.48 -21.66
C ARG A 64 14.15 -5.29 -20.17
N ASN A 65 14.14 -6.39 -19.43
CA ASN A 65 13.98 -6.39 -17.99
C ASN A 65 15.32 -6.59 -17.26
N ILE A 66 15.45 -5.91 -16.12
CA ILE A 66 16.62 -6.02 -15.24
C ILE A 66 16.31 -6.77 -13.93
N GLY A 67 15.04 -7.10 -13.71
CA GLY A 67 14.55 -7.96 -12.63
C GLY A 67 13.21 -8.54 -13.03
N PHE A 68 12.91 -9.78 -12.63
CA PHE A 68 11.62 -10.41 -12.93
C PHE A 68 10.60 -10.17 -11.83
N ALA A 69 10.94 -10.49 -10.58
CA ALA A 69 10.06 -10.32 -9.41
C ALA A 69 10.92 -10.08 -8.17
N GLY A 70 10.39 -9.34 -7.20
CA GLY A 70 10.96 -9.13 -5.87
C GLY A 70 9.85 -9.00 -4.85
N ALA A 71 10.15 -9.20 -3.57
CA ALA A 71 9.19 -8.99 -2.49
C ALA A 71 9.88 -8.56 -1.20
N LEU A 72 9.19 -7.74 -0.42
CA LEU A 72 9.59 -7.40 0.94
C LEU A 72 9.29 -8.59 1.85
N TRP A 73 10.32 -9.08 2.52
CA TRP A 73 10.18 -10.08 3.58
C TRP A 73 10.49 -9.45 4.93
N MET A 74 9.65 -9.73 5.91
CA MET A 74 9.81 -9.23 7.26
C MET A 74 9.38 -10.28 8.28
N SER A 75 10.00 -10.22 9.45
CA SER A 75 9.62 -11.06 10.58
C SER A 75 9.85 -10.31 11.89
N GLY A 76 9.14 -10.72 12.93
CA GLY A 76 9.29 -10.14 14.26
C GLY A 76 8.59 -10.99 15.31
N TYR A 77 9.02 -10.82 16.56
CA TYR A 77 8.34 -11.41 17.71
C TYR A 77 7.38 -10.41 18.32
N ASP A 78 6.20 -10.87 18.73
CA ASP A 78 5.29 -10.06 19.55
C ASP A 78 5.67 -10.12 21.04
N ALA A 79 4.89 -9.41 21.87
CA ALA A 79 5.09 -9.37 23.32
C ALA A 79 4.97 -10.75 24.00
N SER A 80 4.34 -11.72 23.35
CA SER A 80 4.19 -13.10 23.81
C SER A 80 5.28 -14.02 23.26
N SER A 81 6.32 -13.48 22.61
CA SER A 81 7.37 -14.22 21.91
C SER A 81 6.85 -15.13 20.79
N GLN A 82 5.69 -14.82 20.21
CA GLN A 82 5.23 -15.51 19.00
C GLN A 82 5.85 -14.86 17.77
N LEU A 83 6.33 -15.71 16.85
CA LEU A 83 6.95 -15.28 15.60
C LEU A 83 5.88 -14.95 14.56
N HIS A 84 5.92 -13.73 14.04
CA HIS A 84 5.13 -13.26 12.91
C HIS A 84 6.05 -13.09 11.70
N ILE A 85 5.62 -13.54 10.52
CA ILE A 85 6.41 -13.48 9.28
C ILE A 85 5.50 -13.07 8.14
N ALA A 86 5.99 -12.17 7.28
CA ALA A 86 5.50 -11.99 5.93
C ALA A 86 6.62 -12.31 4.94
N SER A 87 6.47 -13.38 4.17
CA SER A 87 7.51 -13.89 3.27
C SER A 87 6.88 -14.47 2.00
N GLN A 88 6.19 -13.60 1.26
CA GLN A 88 5.47 -14.04 0.08
C GLN A 88 6.40 -14.29 -1.10
N MET A 89 6.06 -15.26 -1.93
CA MET A 89 6.68 -15.50 -3.23
C MET A 89 5.73 -15.04 -4.35
N TYR A 90 5.44 -15.89 -5.32
CA TYR A 90 4.56 -15.60 -6.47
C TYR A 90 3.06 -15.61 -6.13
N ARG A 91 2.69 -15.22 -4.90
CA ARG A 91 1.31 -15.17 -4.39
C ARG A 91 0.49 -16.46 -4.57
N GLN A 92 1.15 -17.61 -4.74
CA GLN A 92 0.50 -18.91 -4.97
C GLN A 92 -0.35 -19.35 -3.77
N ASN A 93 0.05 -18.90 -2.57
CA ASN A 93 -0.60 -19.22 -1.31
C ASN A 93 -1.22 -17.97 -0.64
N GLY A 94 -1.58 -16.95 -1.43
CA GLY A 94 -2.13 -15.69 -0.93
C GLY A 94 -1.10 -14.56 -0.80
N ASN A 95 -1.48 -13.51 -0.07
CA ASN A 95 -0.61 -12.36 0.22
C ASN A 95 -0.34 -12.30 1.72
N ASP A 96 0.92 -12.11 2.09
CA ASP A 96 1.32 -12.00 3.48
C ASP A 96 1.32 -10.55 3.98
N TYR A 97 1.47 -9.59 3.06
CA TYR A 97 1.53 -8.17 3.38
C TYR A 97 0.26 -7.47 2.92
N TRP A 98 -0.35 -6.72 3.83
CA TRP A 98 -1.61 -6.02 3.63
C TRP A 98 -1.43 -4.53 3.93
N PRO A 99 -1.96 -3.63 3.08
CA PRO A 99 -1.83 -2.20 3.33
C PRO A 99 -2.68 -1.76 4.51
N GLY A 100 -2.18 -0.74 5.19
CA GLY A 100 -2.93 -0.02 6.20
C GLY A 100 -2.47 -0.29 7.64
N PRO A 101 -2.86 0.60 8.56
CA PRO A 101 -2.47 0.52 9.95
C PRO A 101 -3.20 -0.60 10.66
N ILE A 102 -2.47 -1.36 11.47
CA ILE A 102 -3.08 -2.24 12.48
C ILE A 102 -3.77 -1.40 13.57
N ASP A 103 -4.89 -1.90 14.10
CA ASP A 103 -5.49 -1.39 15.32
C ASP A 103 -4.55 -1.73 16.49
N THR A 104 -4.12 -0.72 17.24
CA THR A 104 -3.15 -0.88 18.33
C THR A 104 -3.76 -1.47 19.60
N THR A 105 -5.10 -1.50 19.70
CA THR A 105 -5.84 -2.07 20.83
C THR A 105 -6.09 -3.55 20.59
N THR A 106 -6.51 -3.92 19.38
CA THR A 106 -6.86 -5.31 19.04
C THR A 106 -5.72 -6.09 18.40
N GLY A 107 -4.73 -5.42 17.82
CA GLY A 107 -3.67 -6.06 17.06
C GLY A 107 -4.17 -6.67 15.74
N VAL A 108 -5.30 -6.16 15.20
CA VAL A 108 -5.92 -6.69 13.98
C VAL A 108 -6.04 -5.57 12.94
N LEU A 109 -5.88 -5.93 11.67
CA LEU A 109 -6.21 -5.09 10.52
C LEU A 109 -7.49 -5.63 9.88
N ASP A 110 -8.55 -4.83 9.86
CA ASP A 110 -9.78 -5.20 9.17
C ASP A 110 -9.70 -4.87 7.65
N LEU A 111 -10.56 -5.53 6.87
CA LEU A 111 -10.56 -5.39 5.41
C LEU A 111 -11.00 -3.99 4.94
N ALA A 112 -11.89 -3.31 5.66
CA ALA A 112 -12.34 -1.98 5.27
C ALA A 112 -11.19 -0.98 5.41
N THR A 113 -10.51 -0.98 6.55
CA THR A 113 -9.28 -0.22 6.77
C THR A 113 -8.24 -0.57 5.71
N SER A 114 -7.99 -1.86 5.44
CA SER A 114 -7.01 -2.22 4.42
C SER A 114 -7.39 -1.75 3.01
N THR A 115 -8.69 -1.76 2.68
CA THR A 115 -9.23 -1.25 1.41
C THR A 115 -9.00 0.25 1.28
N ASP A 116 -9.29 1.02 2.32
CA ASP A 116 -9.07 2.47 2.31
C ASP A 116 -7.59 2.81 2.13
N TRP A 117 -6.70 1.99 2.71
CA TRP A 117 -5.26 2.17 2.64
C TRP A 117 -4.60 1.52 1.42
N ALA A 118 -5.35 0.88 0.51
CA ALA A 118 -4.84 0.22 -0.67
C ALA A 118 -4.35 1.18 -1.78
N LYS A 119 -3.49 2.15 -1.42
CA LYS A 119 -2.91 3.19 -2.27
C LYS A 119 -1.40 3.25 -2.06
N ILE A 120 -0.67 3.65 -3.10
CA ILE A 120 0.75 3.98 -3.05
C ILE A 120 0.86 5.48 -3.33
N TRP A 121 1.59 6.23 -2.50
CA TRP A 121 1.62 7.69 -2.58
C TRP A 121 2.86 8.15 -3.35
N LYS A 122 2.68 8.33 -4.66
CA LYS A 122 3.73 8.79 -5.53
C LYS A 122 3.96 10.30 -5.42
N VAL A 123 5.20 10.70 -5.16
CA VAL A 123 5.61 12.11 -5.13
C VAL A 123 6.95 12.31 -5.84
N LYS A 124 7.05 13.38 -6.64
CA LYS A 124 8.28 13.78 -7.31
C LYS A 124 8.92 14.95 -6.58
N ARG A 125 10.24 14.95 -6.45
CA ARG A 125 10.99 16.07 -5.88
C ARG A 125 10.76 17.37 -6.64
N ASP A 126 10.60 17.30 -7.96
CA ASP A 126 10.27 18.46 -8.80
C ASP A 126 8.91 19.08 -8.43
N THR A 127 7.92 18.27 -8.07
CA THR A 127 6.62 18.76 -7.57
C THR A 127 6.78 19.52 -6.27
N ILE A 128 7.57 18.99 -5.33
CA ILE A 128 7.87 19.65 -4.05
C ILE A 128 8.61 20.97 -4.29
N LYS A 129 9.64 20.98 -5.16
CA LYS A 129 10.40 22.19 -5.49
C LYS A 129 9.51 23.30 -6.06
N LYS A 130 8.62 22.95 -7.00
CA LYS A 130 7.66 23.91 -7.58
C LYS A 130 6.69 24.44 -6.53
N PHE A 131 6.17 23.56 -5.68
CA PHE A 131 5.29 23.94 -4.58
C PHE A 131 5.95 24.87 -3.55
N LEU A 132 7.25 24.70 -3.31
CA LEU A 132 8.03 25.58 -2.42
C LEU A 132 8.40 26.91 -3.07
N PHE A 133 8.64 26.91 -4.38
CA PHE A 133 8.95 28.14 -5.13
C PHE A 133 7.71 29.02 -5.34
N ASP A 134 6.51 28.43 -5.35
CA ASP A 134 5.27 29.18 -5.46
C ASP A 134 5.01 29.99 -4.17
N THR A 135 5.02 31.32 -4.32
CA THR A 135 4.77 32.28 -3.23
C THR A 135 3.30 32.67 -3.13
N ALA A 136 2.42 32.19 -4.02
CA ALA A 136 1.00 32.45 -3.95
C ALA A 136 0.37 31.80 -2.70
N ALA A 137 -0.78 32.34 -2.28
CA ALA A 137 -1.56 31.73 -1.22
C ALA A 137 -1.98 30.31 -1.64
N ARG A 138 -1.67 29.33 -0.80
CA ARG A 138 -1.99 27.93 -1.04
C ARG A 138 -3.46 27.67 -0.74
N THR A 139 -4.14 27.03 -1.68
CA THR A 139 -5.54 26.63 -1.54
C THR A 139 -5.65 25.14 -1.87
N VAL A 140 -6.81 24.56 -1.56
CA VAL A 140 -7.14 23.17 -1.92
C VAL A 140 -7.01 22.94 -3.43
N SER A 141 -7.32 23.94 -4.27
CA SER A 141 -7.26 23.81 -5.73
C SER A 141 -5.88 24.10 -6.31
N SER A 142 -5.06 24.93 -5.67
CA SER A 142 -3.69 25.23 -6.15
C SER A 142 -2.64 24.22 -5.67
N THR A 143 -2.92 23.47 -4.60
CA THR A 143 -1.96 22.53 -4.01
C THR A 143 -1.94 21.20 -4.78
N PRO A 144 -0.76 20.69 -5.21
CA PRO A 144 -0.66 19.39 -5.87
C PRO A 144 -1.20 18.25 -4.99
N LYS A 145 -1.99 17.33 -5.56
CA LYS A 145 -2.58 16.21 -4.82
C LYS A 145 -1.58 15.33 -4.08
N SER A 146 -0.39 15.12 -4.64
CA SER A 146 0.68 14.33 -4.00
C SER A 146 1.22 14.97 -2.72
N ILE A 147 0.98 16.27 -2.53
CA ILE A 147 1.31 17.04 -1.32
C ILE A 147 0.06 17.17 -0.45
N LEU A 148 -1.05 17.61 -1.02
CA LEU A 148 -2.31 17.84 -0.30
C LEU A 148 -2.85 16.56 0.37
N GLU A 149 -2.86 15.44 -0.36
CA GLU A 149 -3.49 14.19 0.08
C GLU A 149 -2.51 13.22 0.75
N TRP A 150 -1.27 13.66 1.02
CA TRP A 150 -0.22 12.87 1.66
C TRP A 150 -0.68 12.37 3.05
N PRO A 151 -0.43 11.11 3.44
CA PRO A 151 -0.91 10.56 4.70
C PRO A 151 0.01 10.96 5.87
N GLY A 152 0.35 12.25 5.95
CA GLY A 152 1.03 12.85 7.10
C GLY A 152 0.10 12.90 8.31
N LYS A 153 0.68 12.78 9.51
CA LYS A 153 -0.07 12.79 10.76
C LYS A 153 -0.93 14.06 10.87
N GLY A 154 -2.21 13.91 11.18
CA GLY A 154 -3.16 15.00 11.38
C GLY A 154 -3.69 15.66 10.11
N ASN A 155 -3.29 15.20 8.93
CA ASN A 155 -3.76 15.79 7.68
C ASN A 155 -5.25 15.55 7.44
N THR A 156 -6.04 16.62 7.44
CA THR A 156 -7.48 16.58 7.15
C THR A 156 -7.81 16.34 5.67
N TYR A 157 -6.84 16.53 4.79
CA TYR A 157 -6.95 16.30 3.34
C TYR A 157 -6.42 14.94 2.90
N ALA A 158 -5.93 14.09 3.80
CA ALA A 158 -5.40 12.78 3.45
C ALA A 158 -6.45 11.95 2.68
N ARG A 159 -6.03 11.33 1.57
CA ARG A 159 -6.90 10.48 0.75
C ARG A 159 -6.24 9.14 0.45
N GLY A 160 -7.00 8.08 0.72
CA GLY A 160 -6.68 6.69 0.44
C GLY A 160 -7.14 6.25 -0.94
N ALA A 161 -7.30 4.93 -1.11
CA ALA A 161 -7.81 4.31 -2.32
C ALA A 161 -9.21 4.86 -2.66
N GLY A 162 -9.50 5.00 -3.96
CA GLY A 162 -10.78 5.54 -4.42
C GLY A 162 -11.09 6.98 -3.99
N GLY A 163 -10.15 7.70 -3.36
CA GLY A 163 -10.38 9.04 -2.83
C GLY A 163 -11.11 9.07 -1.48
N VAL A 164 -11.14 7.95 -0.74
CA VAL A 164 -11.68 7.92 0.62
C VAL A 164 -10.84 8.80 1.55
N SER A 165 -11.49 9.57 2.42
CA SER A 165 -10.82 10.35 3.48
C SER A 165 -10.17 9.43 4.49
N LEU A 166 -8.89 9.64 4.79
CA LEU A 166 -8.18 8.90 5.83
C LEU A 166 -8.12 9.69 7.13
N ASN A 167 -8.33 9.01 8.25
CA ASN A 167 -8.06 9.57 9.57
C ASN A 167 -6.65 9.19 10.04
N VAL A 168 -5.68 10.07 9.81
CA VAL A 168 -4.26 9.79 10.05
C VAL A 168 -3.83 10.33 11.42
N ILE A 169 -4.13 9.62 12.49
CA ILE A 169 -3.82 10.08 13.87
C ILE A 169 -2.38 9.78 14.34
N ARG A 170 -1.70 8.83 13.70
CA ARG A 170 -0.32 8.43 14.01
C ARG A 170 0.63 8.85 12.90
N SER A 171 1.93 8.78 13.15
CA SER A 171 2.95 9.00 12.13
C SER A 171 2.95 7.84 11.13
N MET A 172 2.26 8.03 9.99
CA MET A 172 2.18 7.02 8.92
C MET A 172 3.10 7.34 7.73
N ALA A 173 3.30 8.63 7.44
CA ALA A 173 4.27 9.08 6.45
C ALA A 173 5.01 10.32 6.93
N PRO A 174 6.32 10.44 6.61
CA PRO A 174 7.15 11.56 7.03
C PRO A 174 6.80 12.85 6.25
N PHE A 175 6.97 13.99 6.91
CA PHE A 175 6.74 15.32 6.34
C PHE A 175 7.64 16.34 7.03
N VAL A 176 7.90 17.45 6.34
CA VAL A 176 8.59 18.61 6.91
C VAL A 176 7.57 19.49 7.61
N ASP A 177 7.59 19.45 8.93
CA ASP A 177 6.79 20.29 9.83
C ASP A 177 7.49 21.65 10.00
N LEU A 178 6.83 22.72 9.53
CA LEU A 178 7.42 24.07 9.53
C LEU A 178 7.19 24.83 10.84
N ASN A 179 6.20 24.43 11.63
CA ASN A 179 5.80 25.12 12.84
C ASN A 179 6.02 24.29 14.13
N ALA A 180 6.53 23.07 13.98
CA ALA A 180 6.86 22.11 15.03
C ALA A 180 5.65 21.65 15.88
N ASN A 181 4.43 21.66 15.33
CA ASN A 181 3.22 21.22 16.04
C ASN A 181 2.93 19.71 15.89
N GLY A 182 3.67 19.00 15.04
CA GLY A 182 3.51 17.57 14.76
C GLY A 182 2.28 17.20 13.94
N ILE A 183 1.68 18.16 13.21
CA ILE A 183 0.51 18.01 12.35
C ILE A 183 0.89 18.44 10.94
N TYR A 184 0.53 17.63 9.95
CA TYR A 184 0.79 17.92 8.55
C TYR A 184 -0.25 18.89 7.98
N GLU A 185 0.20 20.11 7.69
CA GLU A 185 -0.61 21.24 7.24
C GLU A 185 -0.14 21.72 5.84
N PRO A 186 -0.53 21.03 4.75
CA PRO A 186 -0.02 21.35 3.41
C PRO A 186 -0.38 22.76 2.94
N LEU A 187 -1.48 23.34 3.42
CA LEU A 187 -1.84 24.73 3.08
C LEU A 187 -0.97 25.77 3.79
N LEU A 188 -0.23 25.40 4.84
CA LEU A 188 0.79 26.23 5.49
C LEU A 188 2.18 26.09 4.85
N GLY A 189 2.29 25.30 3.77
CA GLY A 189 3.54 25.12 3.02
C GLY A 189 4.35 23.89 3.42
N GLU A 190 3.81 23.04 4.29
CA GLU A 190 4.41 21.76 4.62
C GLU A 190 4.34 20.78 3.45
N TYR A 191 5.29 19.85 3.39
CA TYR A 191 5.41 18.92 2.28
C TYR A 191 5.98 17.55 2.70
N PRO A 192 5.81 16.51 1.86
CA PRO A 192 6.37 15.18 2.13
C PRO A 192 7.89 15.21 2.28
N ASP A 193 8.41 14.60 3.33
CA ASP A 193 9.84 14.44 3.54
C ASP A 193 10.30 13.14 2.89
N VAL A 194 10.78 13.24 1.65
CA VAL A 194 11.08 12.09 0.81
C VAL A 194 12.50 12.14 0.25
N ASN A 195 13.12 10.96 0.23
CA ASN A 195 14.43 10.75 -0.39
C ASN A 195 14.29 10.52 -1.90
N GLY A 196 15.37 10.78 -2.65
CA GLY A 196 15.40 10.60 -4.11
C GLY A 196 14.51 11.56 -4.92
N ASP A 197 14.64 11.52 -6.25
CA ASP A 197 13.89 12.41 -7.14
C ASP A 197 12.42 12.00 -7.31
N LEU A 198 12.09 10.77 -6.89
CA LEU A 198 10.76 10.17 -6.90
C LEU A 198 10.66 9.19 -5.73
N ALA A 199 9.56 9.28 -4.98
CA ALA A 199 9.19 8.34 -3.93
C ALA A 199 7.78 7.77 -4.19
N LEU A 200 7.52 6.61 -3.59
CA LEU A 200 6.27 5.84 -3.64
C LEU A 200 5.78 5.54 -2.23
#